data_AF-A0AAQ2ERI3-F1
#
_entry.id   AF-A0AAQ2ERI3-F1
#
_cell.length_a   1.000
_cell.length_b   1.000
_cell.length_c   1.000
_cell.angle_alpha   90.00
_cell.angle_beta   90.00
_cell.angle_gamma   90.00
#
_symmetry.space_group_name_H-M   'P 1'
#
loop_
_entity.id
_entity.type
_entity.pdbx_description
1 polymer ?
#
loop_
_entity_poly.entity_id
_entity_poly.type
_entity_poly.pdbx_seq_one_letter_code
_entity_poly.pdbx_strand_id
1 'polypeptide(L)'
;MSLKSPFLKGLQEEMRMRGYSIRTEKTYLYWIKAFINFHHKRHPETMGTEEVTQFLTFLANQRNVAINTQKIALNALAYLYLKHLHHELGDLGFCYATKQRHLPTVLSPSEISLILNELDGRDRLIIELLYGSGLRVSECL
;
A
#
# COMPACT_ATOMS: atom_id res chain seq x y z
N MET A 1 7.68 10.37 10.41
CA MET A 1 8.56 10.98 9.39
C MET A 1 8.14 12.42 9.21
N SER A 2 9.04 13.37 9.47
CA SER A 2 8.77 14.78 9.19
C SER A 2 8.75 14.99 7.67
N LEU A 3 7.59 15.35 7.10
CA LEU A 3 7.43 15.68 5.70
C LEU A 3 7.97 17.10 5.49
N LYS A 4 9.09 17.23 4.77
CA LYS A 4 9.70 18.55 4.48
C LYS A 4 9.01 19.31 3.34
N SER A 5 8.20 18.64 2.51
CA SER A 5 7.50 19.26 1.38
C SER A 5 6.14 19.80 1.84
N PRO A 6 5.84 21.10 1.62
CA PRO A 6 4.53 21.68 1.93
C PRO A 6 3.39 20.95 1.23
N PHE A 7 3.60 20.54 -0.02
CA PHE A 7 2.63 19.78 -0.81
C PHE A 7 2.24 18.45 -0.14
N LEU A 8 3.23 17.64 0.25
CA LEU A 8 2.96 16.35 0.90
C LEU A 8 2.34 16.51 2.28
N LYS A 9 2.62 17.63 2.96
CA LYS A 9 2.00 17.95 4.25
C LYS A 9 0.53 18.31 4.09
N GLY A 10 0.17 19.12 3.09
CA GLY A 10 -1.23 19.40 2.78
C GLY A 10 -2.01 18.12 2.44
N LEU A 11 -1.40 17.23 1.67
CA LEU A 11 -1.99 15.93 1.33
C LEU A 11 -2.20 15.04 2.56
N GLN A 12 -1.23 15.02 3.49
CA GLN A 12 -1.36 14.33 4.77
C GLN A 12 -2.51 14.89 5.62
N GLU A 13 -2.60 16.21 5.75
CA GLU A 13 -3.65 16.90 6.52
C GLU A 13 -5.03 16.60 5.92
N GLU A 14 -5.17 16.65 4.60
CA GLU A 14 -6.43 16.32 3.93
C GLU A 14 -6.84 14.85 4.13
N MET A 15 -5.90 13.91 4.00
CA MET A 15 -6.17 12.50 4.26
C MET A 15 -6.67 12.26 5.69
N ARG A 16 -6.09 12.98 6.67
CA ARG A 16 -6.52 12.92 8.07
C ARG A 16 -7.91 13.51 8.26
N MET A 17 -8.20 14.66 7.67
CA MET A 17 -9.53 15.28 7.73
C MET A 17 -10.61 14.36 7.15
N ARG A 18 -10.29 13.59 6.10
CA ARG A 18 -11.19 12.61 5.49
C ARG A 18 -11.26 11.27 6.24
N GLY A 19 -10.59 11.11 7.38
CA GLY A 19 -10.65 9.92 8.21
C GLY A 19 -9.88 8.71 7.68
N TYR A 20 -8.90 8.91 6.79
CA TYR A 20 -8.05 7.81 6.34
C TYR A 20 -7.20 7.25 7.48
N SER A 21 -7.03 5.92 7.50
CA SER A 21 -6.12 5.28 8.45
C SER A 21 -4.68 5.77 8.26
N ILE A 22 -3.91 5.84 9.35
CA ILE A 22 -2.47 6.19 9.32
C ILE A 22 -1.69 5.26 8.37
N ARG A 23 -2.11 4.00 8.25
CA ARG A 23 -1.48 3.03 7.34
C ARG A 23 -1.74 3.39 5.88
N THR A 24 -2.96 3.77 5.53
CA THR A 24 -3.32 4.21 4.18
C THR A 24 -2.60 5.51 3.84
N GLU A 25 -2.60 6.48 4.76
CA GLU A 25 -1.87 7.75 4.64
C GLU A 25 -0.39 7.52 4.28
N LYS A 26 0.33 6.75 5.09
CA LYS A 26 1.75 6.43 4.85
C LYS A 26 1.97 5.77 3.48
N THR A 27 1.08 4.84 3.11
CA THR A 27 1.19 4.10 1.85
C THR A 27 0.97 5.01 0.65
N TYR A 28 -0.04 5.88 0.71
CA TYR A 28 -0.37 6.78 -0.39
C TYR A 28 0.72 7.84 -0.56
N LEU A 29 1.16 8.46 0.54
CA LEU A 29 2.25 9.44 0.51
C LEU A 29 3.55 8.84 -0.04
N TYR A 30 3.83 7.57 0.26
CA TYR A 30 4.98 6.87 -0.32
C TYR A 30 4.89 6.78 -1.84
N TRP A 31 3.76 6.32 -2.39
CA TRP A 31 3.58 6.17 -3.84
C TRP A 31 3.52 7.50 -4.57
N ILE A 32 2.86 8.50 -3.99
CA ILE A 32 2.81 9.86 -4.54
C ILE A 32 4.23 10.46 -4.59
N LYS A 33 5.01 10.30 -3.52
CA LYS A 33 6.41 10.74 -3.51
C LYS A 33 7.26 9.97 -4.53
N ALA A 34 7.06 8.67 -4.67
CA ALA A 34 7.78 7.85 -5.65
C ALA A 34 7.48 8.30 -7.09
N PHE A 35 6.21 8.60 -7.40
CA PHE A 35 5.77 9.15 -8.67
C PHE A 35 6.41 10.51 -8.97
N ILE A 36 6.36 11.45 -8.01
CA ILE A 36 7.00 12.77 -8.14
C ILE A 36 8.51 12.63 -8.39
N ASN A 37 9.18 11.73 -7.67
CA ASN A 37 10.61 11.51 -7.85
C ASN A 37 10.95 10.85 -9.20
N PHE A 38 10.10 9.95 -9.69
CA PHE A 38 10.26 9.33 -11.01
C PHE A 38 10.22 10.40 -12.12
N HIS A 39 9.32 11.37 -11.99
CA HIS A 39 9.22 12.52 -12.90
C HIS A 39 10.09 13.71 -12.48
N HIS A 40 11.27 13.45 -11.91
CA HIS A 40 12.29 14.46 -11.60
C HIS A 40 11.81 15.63 -10.73
N LYS A 41 10.90 15.38 -9.79
CA LYS A 41 10.27 16.39 -8.90
C LYS A 41 9.39 17.41 -9.63
N ARG A 42 8.93 17.10 -10.84
CA ARG A 42 7.89 17.88 -11.52
C ARG A 42 6.61 17.90 -10.69
N HIS A 43 5.92 19.04 -10.67
CA HIS A 43 4.70 19.20 -9.88
C HIS A 43 3.54 18.38 -10.51
N PRO A 44 2.80 17.58 -9.72
CA PRO A 44 1.69 16.75 -10.22
C PRO A 44 0.60 17.49 -10.98
N GLU A 45 0.36 18.77 -10.69
CA GLU A 45 -0.61 19.60 -11.44
C GLU A 45 -0.24 19.79 -12.91
N THR A 46 1.05 19.71 -13.24
CA THR A 46 1.52 19.83 -14.63
C THR A 46 1.59 18.48 -15.34
N MET A 47 1.21 17.40 -14.68
CA MET A 47 1.27 16.02 -15.17
C MET A 47 -0.14 15.44 -15.21
N GLY A 48 -0.37 14.38 -15.98
CA GLY A 48 -1.68 13.76 -16.06
C GLY A 48 -1.61 12.28 -16.41
N THR A 49 -2.56 11.84 -17.21
CA THR A 49 -2.74 10.44 -17.61
C THR A 49 -1.45 9.83 -18.17
N GLU A 50 -0.74 10.55 -19.03
CA GLU A 50 0.48 10.03 -19.66
C GLU A 50 1.57 9.71 -18.63
N GLU A 51 1.88 10.65 -17.74
CA GLU A 51 2.89 10.46 -16.69
C GLU A 51 2.50 9.35 -15.71
N VAL A 52 1.22 9.24 -15.38
CA VAL A 52 0.70 8.15 -14.53
C VAL A 52 0.91 6.80 -15.22
N THR A 53 0.56 6.68 -16.50
CA THR A 53 0.72 5.44 -17.28
C THR A 53 2.19 5.07 -17.45
N GLN A 54 3.07 6.04 -17.70
CA GLN A 54 4.53 5.82 -17.75
C GLN A 54 5.06 5.27 -16.42
N PHE A 55 4.64 5.85 -15.29
CA PHE A 55 5.07 5.39 -13.97
C PHE A 55 4.56 3.98 -13.65
N LEU A 56 3.28 3.70 -13.91
CA LEU A 56 2.70 2.37 -13.67
C LEU A 56 3.31 1.30 -14.57
N THR A 57 3.66 1.65 -15.81
CA THR A 57 4.39 0.78 -16.74
C THR A 57 5.81 0.51 -16.26
N PHE A 58 6.51 1.54 -15.77
CA PHE A 58 7.82 1.40 -15.14
C PHE A 58 7.77 0.43 -13.95
N LEU A 59 6.75 0.55 -13.09
CA LEU A 59 6.57 -0.36 -11.97
C LEU A 59 6.37 -1.81 -12.42
N ALA A 60 5.54 -2.04 -13.45
CA ALA A 60 5.28 -3.37 -13.96
C ALA A 60 6.49 -3.99 -14.65
N ASN A 61 7.10 -3.28 -15.60
CA ASN A 61 8.09 -3.85 -16.52
C ASN A 61 9.53 -3.78 -15.99
N GLN A 62 9.90 -2.67 -15.34
CA GLN A 62 11.29 -2.47 -14.90
C GLN A 62 11.49 -2.87 -13.45
N ARG A 63 10.50 -2.61 -12.60
CA ARG A 63 10.56 -2.99 -11.17
C ARG A 63 9.94 -4.36 -10.87
N ASN A 64 9.27 -4.99 -11.85
CA ASN A 64 8.63 -6.30 -11.71
C ASN A 64 7.76 -6.40 -10.44
N VAL A 65 7.04 -5.32 -10.10
CA VAL A 65 6.27 -5.30 -8.85
C VAL A 65 5.08 -6.25 -8.93
N ALA A 66 4.69 -6.79 -7.79
CA ALA A 66 3.43 -7.51 -7.68
C ALA A 66 2.24 -6.61 -8.05
N ILE A 67 1.18 -7.20 -8.57
CA ILE A 67 -0.04 -6.51 -9.02
C ILE A 67 -0.67 -5.69 -7.92
N ASN A 68 -0.79 -6.26 -6.73
CA ASN A 68 -1.42 -5.56 -5.62
C ASN A 68 -0.58 -4.34 -5.25
N THR A 69 0.73 -4.39 -5.44
CA THR A 69 1.62 -3.23 -5.32
C THR A 69 1.31 -2.19 -6.39
N GLN A 70 1.20 -2.57 -7.67
CA GLN A 70 0.82 -1.67 -8.75
C GLN A 70 -0.58 -1.05 -8.53
N LYS A 71 -1.55 -1.85 -8.07
CA LYS A 71 -2.91 -1.39 -7.74
C LYS A 71 -2.91 -0.38 -6.58
N ILE A 72 -2.10 -0.61 -5.55
CA ILE A 72 -1.97 0.34 -4.44
C ILE A 72 -1.36 1.66 -4.95
N ALA A 73 -0.36 1.59 -5.83
CA ALA A 73 0.23 2.78 -6.46
C ALA A 73 -0.80 3.54 -7.29
N LEU A 74 -1.56 2.84 -8.15
CA LEU A 74 -2.65 3.42 -8.92
C LEU A 74 -3.69 4.09 -8.02
N ASN A 75 -4.14 3.43 -6.96
CA ASN A 75 -5.14 3.99 -6.05
C ASN A 75 -4.64 5.26 -5.36
N ALA A 76 -3.35 5.31 -5.00
CA ALA A 76 -2.73 6.51 -4.44
C ALA A 76 -2.69 7.67 -5.44
N LEU A 77 -2.41 7.40 -6.72
CA LEU A 77 -2.41 8.40 -7.77
C LEU A 77 -3.83 8.85 -8.16
N ALA A 78 -4.78 7.92 -8.20
CA ALA A 78 -6.19 8.26 -8.40
C ALA A 78 -6.71 9.15 -7.26
N TYR A 79 -6.33 8.88 -6.00
CA TYR A 79 -6.63 9.76 -4.88
C TYR A 79 -6.02 11.16 -5.09
N LEU A 80 -4.72 11.23 -5.43
CA LEU A 80 -4.03 12.49 -5.70
C LEU A 80 -4.77 13.33 -6.75
N TYR A 81 -5.09 12.75 -7.91
CA TYR A 81 -5.70 13.51 -8.99
C TYR A 81 -7.18 13.82 -8.75
N LEU A 82 -7.98 12.84 -8.34
CA LEU A 82 -9.43 13.01 -8.20
C LEU A 82 -9.83 13.75 -6.93
N LYS A 83 -9.14 13.52 -5.80
CA LYS A 83 -9.54 14.06 -4.50
C LYS A 83 -8.78 15.31 -4.10
N HIS A 84 -7.47 15.37 -4.39
CA HIS A 84 -6.62 16.49 -3.98
C HIS A 84 -6.51 17.56 -5.07
N LEU A 85 -6.22 17.17 -6.32
CA LEU A 85 -6.04 18.10 -7.45
C LEU A 85 -7.34 18.42 -8.20
N HIS A 86 -8.43 17.71 -7.91
CA HIS A 86 -9.71 17.84 -8.59
C HIS A 86 -9.59 17.76 -10.13
N HIS A 87 -8.69 16.92 -10.61
CA HIS A 87 -8.40 16.69 -12.02
C HIS A 87 -8.78 15.27 -12.39
N GLU A 88 -9.61 15.12 -13.43
CA GLU A 88 -10.03 13.82 -13.92
C GLU A 88 -8.93 13.19 -14.77
N LEU A 89 -8.37 12.09 -14.27
CA LEU A 89 -7.60 11.18 -15.11
C LEU A 89 -8.59 10.46 -16.01
N GLY A 90 -8.50 10.69 -17.32
CA GLY A 90 -9.28 9.95 -18.33
C GLY A 90 -8.94 8.46 -18.35
N ASP A 91 -9.18 7.78 -19.47
CA ASP A 91 -8.79 6.38 -19.59
C ASP A 91 -7.25 6.23 -19.54
N LEU A 92 -6.77 5.52 -18.53
CA LEU A 92 -5.34 5.35 -18.25
C LEU A 92 -4.69 4.27 -19.13
N GLY A 93 -5.47 3.46 -19.86
CA GLY A 93 -4.96 2.54 -20.88
C GLY A 93 -3.88 1.55 -20.41
N PHE A 94 -3.76 1.27 -19.11
CA PHE A 94 -2.67 0.47 -18.56
C PHE A 94 -3.05 -1.01 -18.39
N CYS A 95 -2.08 -1.90 -18.58
CA CYS A 95 -2.25 -3.32 -18.30
C CYS A 95 -2.17 -3.57 -16.79
N TYR A 96 -3.21 -4.17 -16.22
CA TYR A 96 -3.11 -4.78 -14.91
C TYR A 96 -2.06 -5.89 -14.97
N ALA A 97 -1.08 -5.89 -14.08
CA ALA A 97 -0.29 -7.09 -13.88
C ALA A 97 -1.26 -8.26 -13.47
N THR A 98 -0.95 -9.50 -13.83
CA THR A 98 -1.82 -10.69 -13.67
C THR A 98 -1.25 -11.71 -12.67
N LYS A 99 -2.08 -12.23 -11.75
CA LYS A 99 -1.65 -13.14 -10.66
C LYS A 99 -2.69 -14.22 -10.50
N GLN A 100 -2.18 -15.42 -10.44
CA GLN A 100 -2.90 -16.62 -10.06
C GLN A 100 -3.17 -16.59 -8.54
N ARG A 101 -4.44 -16.72 -8.13
CA ARG A 101 -4.78 -16.85 -6.71
C ARG A 101 -4.24 -18.20 -6.22
N HIS A 102 -3.34 -18.18 -5.24
CA HIS A 102 -2.90 -19.38 -4.54
C HIS A 102 -3.87 -19.68 -3.41
N LEU A 103 -4.17 -20.97 -3.20
CA LEU A 103 -4.93 -21.43 -2.05
C LEU A 103 -4.10 -21.20 -0.77
N PRO A 104 -4.72 -20.80 0.34
CA PRO A 104 -4.02 -20.64 1.60
C PRO A 104 -3.51 -21.99 2.08
N THR A 105 -2.22 -22.06 2.39
CA THR A 105 -1.61 -23.20 3.08
C THR A 105 -1.84 -23.03 4.58
N VAL A 106 -2.35 -24.08 5.23
CA VAL A 106 -2.61 -24.10 6.68
C VAL A 106 -1.67 -25.07 7.36
N LEU A 107 -1.28 -24.77 8.59
CA LEU A 107 -0.49 -25.67 9.43
C LEU A 107 -1.38 -26.75 10.03
N SER A 108 -0.82 -27.96 10.15
CA SER A 108 -1.40 -29.05 10.90
C SER A 108 -1.29 -28.83 12.42
N PRO A 109 -2.14 -29.48 13.24
CA PRO A 109 -2.06 -29.39 14.70
C PRO A 109 -0.68 -29.78 15.26
N SER A 110 0.01 -30.73 14.63
CA SER A 110 1.37 -31.14 15.00
C SER A 110 2.40 -30.04 14.72
N GLU A 111 2.32 -29.37 13.57
CA GLU A 111 3.23 -28.28 13.22
C GLU A 111 3.05 -27.08 14.16
N ILE A 112 1.81 -26.76 14.54
CA ILE A 112 1.55 -25.69 15.51
C ILE A 112 2.06 -26.05 16.90
N SER A 113 1.92 -27.32 17.31
CA SER A 113 2.45 -27.77 18.61
C SER A 113 3.98 -27.62 18.66
N LEU A 114 4.69 -27.90 17.57
CA LEU A 114 6.14 -27.67 17.48
C LEU A 114 6.49 -26.19 17.61
N ILE A 115 5.75 -25.29 16.95
CA ILE A 115 5.97 -23.84 17.06
C ILE A 115 5.74 -23.35 18.48
N LEU A 116 4.64 -23.76 19.13
CA LEU A 116 4.31 -23.33 20.49
C LEU A 116 5.32 -23.81 21.54
N ASN A 117 5.97 -24.95 21.31
CA ASN A 117 6.99 -25.48 22.22
C ASN A 117 8.33 -24.71 22.16
N GLU A 118 8.61 -24.01 21.07
CA GLU A 118 9.81 -23.18 20.90
C GLU A 118 9.59 -21.72 21.37
N LEU A 119 8.38 -21.38 21.81
CA LEU A 119 8.02 -20.05 22.27
C LEU A 119 7.82 -20.02 23.78
N ASP A 120 8.23 -18.94 24.41
CA ASP A 120 8.10 -18.73 25.86
C ASP A 120 7.46 -17.39 26.20
N GLY A 121 6.87 -17.32 27.40
CA GLY A 121 6.36 -16.11 27.99
C GLY A 121 5.32 -15.38 27.13
N ARG A 122 5.60 -14.11 26.81
CA ARG A 122 4.67 -13.22 26.11
C ARG A 122 4.36 -13.69 24.69
N ASP A 123 5.38 -14.14 23.95
CA ASP A 123 5.22 -14.49 22.54
C ASP A 123 4.37 -15.74 22.38
N ARG A 124 4.55 -16.72 23.28
CA ARG A 124 3.69 -17.91 23.36
C ARG A 124 2.23 -17.55 23.59
N LEU A 125 1.94 -16.71 24.59
CA LEU A 125 0.56 -16.28 24.89
C LEU A 125 -0.11 -15.59 23.69
N ILE A 126 0.63 -14.72 22.98
CA ILE A 126 0.11 -14.04 21.78
C ILE A 126 -0.25 -15.07 20.70
N ILE A 127 0.64 -16.02 20.41
CA ILE A 127 0.40 -17.02 19.36
C ILE A 127 -0.73 -17.98 19.75
N GLU A 128 -0.82 -18.40 21.02
CA GLU A 128 -1.93 -19.21 21.53
C GLU A 128 -3.27 -18.50 21.37
N LEU A 129 -3.35 -17.21 21.70
CA LEU A 129 -4.56 -16.41 21.50
C LEU A 129 -4.92 -16.29 20.02
N LEU A 130 -3.96 -15.94 19.16
CA LEU A 130 -4.17 -15.83 17.72
C LEU A 130 -4.69 -17.14 17.12
N TYR A 131 -4.10 -18.27 17.49
CA TYR A 131 -4.50 -19.58 16.99
C TYR A 131 -5.86 -20.03 17.55
N GLY A 132 -6.06 -19.93 18.87
CA GLY A 132 -7.24 -20.46 19.55
C GLY A 132 -8.52 -19.67 19.30
N SER A 133 -8.41 -18.37 18.98
CA SER A 133 -9.55 -17.48 18.75
C SER A 133 -9.66 -16.97 17.31
N GLY A 134 -8.69 -17.27 16.44
CA GLY A 134 -8.70 -16.87 15.03
C GLY A 134 -8.57 -15.37 14.81
N LEU A 135 -8.04 -14.63 15.79
CA LEU A 135 -7.84 -13.19 15.72
C LEU A 135 -6.81 -12.82 14.66
N ARG A 136 -6.98 -11.63 14.06
CA ARG A 136 -5.93 -10.99 13.27
C ARG A 136 -4.87 -10.41 14.20
N VAL A 137 -3.64 -10.30 13.70
CA VAL A 137 -2.53 -9.69 14.44
C VAL A 137 -2.89 -8.29 14.97
N SER A 138 -3.61 -7.48 14.19
CA SER A 138 -4.04 -6.12 14.58
C SER A 138 -5.18 -6.07 15.61
N GLU A 139 -5.80 -7.21 15.91
CA GLU A 139 -6.84 -7.31 16.96
C GLU A 139 -6.22 -7.77 18.29
N CYS A 140 -5.10 -8.50 18.24
CA CYS A 140 -4.35 -8.97 19.41
C CYS A 140 -3.28 -7.98 19.90
N LEU A 141 -2.75 -7.14 19.01
CA LEU A 141 -1.66 -6.18 19.25
C LEU A 141 -2.03 -4.77 18.80
#